data_AF-W1V740-F1
#
_entry.id   AF-W1V740-F1
#
_cell.length_a   1.000
_cell.length_b   1.000
_cell.length_c   1.000
_cell.angle_alpha   90.00
_cell.angle_beta   90.00
_cell.angle_gamma   90.00
#
_symmetry.space_group_name_H-M   'P 1'
#
loop_
_entity.id
_entity.type
_entity.pdbx_description
1 polymer ?
#
loop_
_entity_poly.entity_id
_entity_poly.type
_entity_poly.pdbx_seq_one_letter_code
_entity_poly.pdbx_strand_id
1 'polypeptide(L)'
;SFILLRLDLDNKPHRNPDGEKISGNHLHLFDRQDPSGSWAFELTNPDLNILFPQFPFSEITKSETTQLEQFRLFCNLCNIPIIPHINIIPENETLGF
;
A
#
# COMPACT_ATOMS: atom_id res chain seq x y z
N SER A 1 -17.02 1.71 6.17
CA SER A 1 -16.13 0.53 6.23
C SER A 1 -15.48 0.37 4.87
N PHE A 2 -14.16 0.44 4.77
CA PHE A 2 -13.44 0.17 3.53
C PHE A 2 -13.45 -1.33 3.26
N ILE A 3 -13.63 -1.75 2.00
CA ILE A 3 -13.65 -3.18 1.64
C ILE A 3 -12.26 -3.67 1.24
N LEU A 4 -11.51 -2.82 0.53
CA LEU A 4 -10.22 -3.18 -0.05
C LEU A 4 -9.26 -2.01 0.06
N LEU A 5 -8.02 -2.35 0.37
CA LEU A 5 -6.87 -1.44 0.30
C LEU A 5 -5.95 -1.96 -0.79
N ARG A 6 -5.37 -1.05 -1.58
CA ARG A 6 -4.29 -1.37 -2.52
C ARG A 6 -3.18 -0.34 -2.34
N LEU A 7 -1.99 -0.84 -2.04
CA LEU A 7 -0.78 -0.04 -1.90
C LEU A 7 0.01 -0.08 -3.21
N ASP A 8 0.31 1.09 -3.75
CA ASP A 8 1.12 1.27 -4.94
C ASP A 8 2.42 1.96 -4.58
N LEU A 9 3.54 1.32 -4.93
CA LEU A 9 4.90 1.82 -4.72
C LEU A 9 5.57 2.05 -6.08
N ASP A 10 6.19 3.22 -6.27
CA ASP A 10 6.89 3.64 -7.49
C ASP A 10 6.07 3.47 -8.80
N ASN A 11 4.75 3.63 -8.73
CA ASN A 11 3.86 3.48 -9.88
C ASN A 11 3.62 4.83 -10.61
N LYS A 12 3.01 4.74 -11.80
CA LYS A 12 2.59 5.92 -12.57
C LYS A 12 1.65 6.81 -11.74
N PRO A 13 1.71 8.14 -11.91
CA PRO A 13 0.79 9.05 -11.23
C PRO A 13 -0.67 8.69 -11.50
N HIS A 14 -1.47 8.69 -10.44
CA HIS A 14 -2.91 8.46 -10.49
C HIS A 14 -3.65 9.80 -10.55
N ARG A 15 -4.89 9.80 -11.03
CA ARG A 15 -5.76 10.97 -11.01
C ARG A 15 -7.08 10.61 -10.35
N ASN A 16 -7.38 11.30 -9.25
CA ASN A 16 -8.64 11.16 -8.54
C ASN A 16 -9.81 11.74 -9.35
N PRO A 17 -11.07 11.36 -9.04
CA PRO A 17 -12.26 11.85 -9.74
C PRO A 17 -12.45 13.37 -9.69
N ASP A 18 -11.95 14.02 -8.64
CA ASP A 18 -11.94 15.49 -8.49
C ASP A 18 -10.86 16.19 -9.35
N GLY A 19 -10.05 15.41 -10.06
CA GLY A 19 -8.97 15.89 -10.90
C GLY A 19 -7.63 16.04 -10.18
N GLU A 20 -7.56 15.81 -8.86
CA GLU A 20 -6.30 15.82 -8.12
C GLU A 20 -5.35 14.77 -8.69
N LYS A 21 -4.08 15.18 -8.88
CA LYS A 21 -3.03 14.29 -9.34
C LYS A 21 -2.28 13.75 -8.12
N ILE A 22 -2.33 12.43 -7.96
CA ILE A 22 -1.62 11.70 -6.92
C ILE A 22 -0.30 11.21 -7.51
N SER A 23 0.81 11.57 -6.88
CA SER A 23 2.15 11.24 -7.32
C SER A 23 2.92 10.45 -6.28
N GLY A 24 3.90 9.65 -6.72
CA GLY A 24 4.70 8.82 -5.82
C GLY A 24 3.91 7.66 -5.21
N ASN A 25 4.31 7.25 -4.00
CA ASN A 25 3.72 6.11 -3.29
C ASN A 25 2.35 6.49 -2.73
N HIS A 26 1.33 5.67 -2.97
CA HIS A 26 -0.05 6.00 -2.62
C HIS A 26 -0.88 4.77 -2.25
N LEU A 27 -1.94 5.02 -1.48
CA LEU A 27 -2.91 4.02 -1.02
C LEU A 27 -4.26 4.30 -1.68
N HIS A 28 -4.79 3.31 -2.39
CA HIS A 28 -6.18 3.31 -2.84
C HIS A 28 -7.10 2.82 -1.73
N LEU A 29 -8.22 3.53 -1.53
CA LEU A 29 -9.27 3.16 -0.59
C LEU A 29 -10.54 2.82 -1.37
N PHE A 30 -10.96 1.56 -1.32
CA PHE A 30 -12.17 1.11 -2.00
C PHE A 30 -13.33 1.06 -1.00
N ASP A 31 -14.34 1.90 -1.24
CA ASP A 31 -15.63 1.84 -0.54
C ASP A 31 -16.60 0.95 -1.35
N ARG A 32 -17.60 0.37 -0.66
CA ARG A 32 -18.79 -0.26 -1.27
C ARG A 32 -19.41 0.61 -2.38
N GLN A 33 -19.36 1.93 -2.20
CA GLN A 33 -19.97 2.91 -3.10
C GLN A 33 -19.07 3.31 -4.28
N ASP A 34 -17.76 3.03 -4.21
CA ASP A 34 -16.80 3.24 -5.30
C ASP A 34 -15.94 1.98 -5.51
N PRO A 35 -16.51 0.92 -6.09
CA PRO A 35 -15.80 -0.34 -6.32
C PRO A 35 -14.70 -0.24 -7.37
N SER A 36 -14.66 0.84 -8.16
CA SER A 36 -13.58 1.10 -9.12
C SER A 36 -12.26 1.50 -8.47
N GLY A 37 -12.27 1.91 -7.18
CA GLY A 37 -11.06 2.36 -6.48
C GLY A 37 -10.50 3.65 -7.03
N SER A 38 -11.39 4.57 -7.41
CA SER A 38 -11.01 5.79 -8.08
C SER A 38 -10.21 6.72 -7.17
N TRP A 39 -10.34 6.57 -5.85
CA TRP A 39 -9.67 7.40 -4.86
C TRP A 39 -8.36 6.78 -4.37
N ALA A 40 -7.29 7.58 -4.50
CA ALA A 40 -6.00 7.31 -3.91
C ALA A 40 -5.49 8.51 -3.11
N PHE A 41 -4.64 8.22 -2.14
CA PHE A 41 -4.01 9.20 -1.26
C PHE A 41 -2.51 8.94 -1.23
N GLU A 42 -1.70 9.98 -1.47
CA GLU A 42 -0.25 9.87 -1.23
C GLU A 42 -0.01 9.42 0.22
N LEU A 43 1.02 8.60 0.47
CA LEU A 43 1.28 8.08 1.83
C LEU A 43 1.63 9.19 2.85
N THR A 44 1.96 10.39 2.36
CA THR A 44 2.20 11.61 3.14
C THR A 44 0.93 12.42 3.42
N ASN A 45 -0.21 12.06 2.83
CA ASN A 45 -1.46 12.80 3.00
C ASN A 45 -1.96 12.67 4.46
N PRO A 46 -2.20 13.80 5.17
CA PRO A 46 -2.58 13.78 6.58
C PRO A 46 -3.94 13.11 6.85
N ASP A 47 -4.84 13.04 5.86
CA ASP A 47 -6.14 12.39 6.02
C ASP A 47 -6.01 10.88 6.28
N LEU A 48 -4.91 10.26 5.82
CA LEU A 48 -4.60 8.87 6.16
C LEU A 48 -4.37 8.70 7.66
N ASN A 49 -3.85 9.71 8.37
CA ASN A 49 -3.69 9.64 9.83
C ASN A 49 -5.04 9.80 10.57
N ILE A 50 -6.06 10.37 9.93
CA ILE A 50 -7.41 10.39 10.49
C ILE A 50 -8.01 8.98 10.44
N LEU A 51 -7.77 8.26 9.34
CA LEU A 51 -8.31 6.91 9.11
C LEU A 51 -7.51 5.82 9.83
N PHE A 52 -6.19 5.96 9.88
CA PHE A 52 -5.24 4.99 10.44
C PHE A 52 -4.27 5.67 11.41
N PRO A 53 -4.76 6.19 12.56
CA PRO A 53 -4.01 7.10 13.43
C PRO A 53 -2.73 6.53 14.03
N GLN A 54 -2.63 5.20 14.13
CA GLN A 54 -1.48 4.51 14.71
C GLN A 54 -0.58 3.87 13.66
N PHE A 55 -0.91 4.01 12.36
CA PHE A 55 -0.13 3.38 11.32
C PHE A 55 1.00 4.32 10.84
N PRO A 56 2.26 3.88 10.88
CA PRO A 56 3.38 4.76 10.57
C PRO A 56 3.69 4.71 9.05
N PHE A 57 2.90 5.42 8.24
CA PHE A 57 3.04 5.41 6.78
C PHE A 57 4.46 5.75 6.28
N SER A 58 5.18 6.62 6.99
CA SER A 58 6.56 6.99 6.66
C SER A 58 7.51 5.79 6.66
N GLU A 59 7.26 4.75 7.47
CA GLU A 59 8.10 3.54 7.54
C GLU A 59 8.05 2.74 6.23
N ILE A 60 6.97 2.82 5.46
CA ILE A 60 6.86 2.13 4.16
C ILE A 60 7.89 2.68 3.16
N THR A 61 8.14 4.00 3.21
CA THR A 61 8.93 4.71 2.20
C THR A 61 10.33 5.08 2.66
N LYS A 62 10.78 4.61 3.83
CA LYS A 62 12.15 4.81 4.29
C LYS A 62 13.13 4.07 3.37
N SER A 63 14.31 4.66 3.18
CA SER A 63 15.33 4.17 2.25
C SER A 63 15.81 2.74 2.51
N GLU A 64 15.79 2.34 3.78
CA GLU A 64 16.24 1.06 4.30
C GLU A 64 15.14 0.01 4.33
N THR A 65 13.88 0.39 4.10
CA THR A 65 12.74 -0.53 4.15
C THR A 65 12.74 -1.43 2.92
N THR A 66 12.99 -2.71 3.15
CA THR A 66 12.96 -3.74 2.10
C THR A 66 11.54 -3.99 1.59
N GLN A 67 11.40 -4.56 0.40
CA GLN A 67 10.09 -4.95 -0.15
C GLN A 67 9.34 -5.94 0.76
N LEU A 68 10.06 -6.82 1.46
CA LEU A 68 9.49 -7.75 2.44
C LEU A 68 8.95 -7.00 3.66
N GLU A 69 9.67 -5.99 4.16
CA GLU A 69 9.20 -5.15 5.25
C GLU A 69 8.02 -4.28 4.83
N GLN A 70 8.03 -3.72 3.61
CA GLN A 70 6.90 -3.01 3.02
C GLN A 70 5.64 -3.90 2.98
N PHE A 71 5.79 -5.15 2.54
CA PHE A 71 4.70 -6.12 2.55
C PHE A 71 4.18 -6.39 3.98
N ARG A 72 5.08 -6.61 4.94
CA ARG A 72 4.69 -6.84 6.35
C ARG A 72 4.00 -5.63 6.97
N LEU A 73 4.48 -4.42 6.69
CA LEU A 73 3.82 -3.17 7.09
C LEU A 73 2.42 -3.08 6.49
N PHE A 74 2.25 -3.41 5.21
CA PHE A 74 0.94 -3.44 4.57
C PHE A 74 0.01 -4.51 5.16
N CYS A 75 0.52 -5.69 5.51
CA CYS A 75 -0.25 -6.70 6.26
C CYS A 75 -0.70 -6.17 7.62
N ASN A 76 0.16 -5.45 8.34
CA ASN A 76 -0.17 -4.82 9.62
C ASN A 76 -1.28 -3.76 9.44
N LEU A 77 -1.18 -2.89 8.42
CA LEU A 77 -2.24 -1.92 8.07
C LEU A 77 -3.58 -2.63 7.86
N CYS A 78 -3.57 -3.77 7.17
CA CYS A 78 -4.76 -4.56 6.89
C CYS A 78 -5.24 -5.44 8.07
N ASN A 79 -4.59 -5.36 9.24
CA ASN A 79 -4.84 -6.21 10.41
C ASN A 79 -4.85 -7.72 10.08
N ILE A 80 -3.96 -8.16 9.19
CA ILE A 80 -3.85 -9.58 8.83
C ILE A 80 -3.27 -10.35 10.04
N PRO A 81 -4.01 -11.32 10.61
CA PRO A 81 -3.62 -11.97 11.86
C PRO A 81 -2.46 -12.95 11.70
N ILE A 82 -2.27 -13.49 10.49
CA ILE A 82 -1.23 -14.45 10.16
C ILE A 82 -0.56 -13.96 8.89
N ILE A 83 0.64 -13.41 9.03
CA ILE A 83 1.45 -12.99 7.88
C ILE A 83 1.89 -14.28 7.15
N PRO A 84 1.67 -14.38 5.83
CA PRO A 84 2.08 -15.56 5.08
C PRO A 84 3.60 -15.75 5.16
N HIS A 85 4.03 -17.01 5.24
CA HIS A 85 5.44 -17.34 5.14
C HIS A 85 5.92 -17.06 3.71
N ILE A 86 6.90 -16.18 3.56
CA ILE A 86 7.49 -15.85 2.27
C ILE A 86 8.77 -16.66 2.13
N ASN A 87 8.78 -17.59 1.19
CA ASN A 87 9.99 -18.33 0.84
C ASN A 87 10.93 -17.38 0.10
N ILE A 88 12.11 -17.16 0.67
CA ILE A 88 13.20 -16.47 -0.04
C ILE A 88 13.81 -17.52 -0.96
N ILE A 89 13.59 -17.37 -2.27
CA ILE A 89 14.27 -18.19 -3.27
C ILE A 89 15.67 -17.58 -3.43
N PRO A 90 16.75 -18.36 -3.25
CA PRO A 90 18.10 -17.87 -3.48
C PRO A 90 18.20 -17.31 -4.91
N GLU A 91 18.93 -16.20 -5.12
CA GLU A 91 19.12 -15.57 -6.44
C GLU A 91 19.65 -16.55 -7.52
N ASN A 92 20.20 -17.68 -7.10
CA ASN A 92 20.79 -18.70 -7.96
C ASN A 92 19.81 -19.80 -8.39
N GLU A 93 18.56 -19.80 -7.90
CA GLU A 93 17.52 -20.74 -8.31
C GLU A 93 16.51 -20.06 -9.24
N THR A 94 16.52 -20.45 -10.51
CA THR A 94 15.46 -20.10 -11.44
C THR A 94 14.21 -20.96 -11.17
N LEU A 95 13.09 -20.30 -10.89
CA LEU A 95 11.78 -20.94 -10.97
C LEU A 95 11.53 -21.32 -12.43
N GLY A 96 11.59 -22.62 -12.74
CA GLY A 96 11.14 -23.13 -14.03
C GLY A 96 9.63 -22.96 -14.14
N PHE A 97 9.20 -21.99 -14.96
CA PHE A 97 7.81 -21.82 -15.37
C PHE A 97 7.59 -22.50 -16.74
#